data_AF-M0HLP0-F1
#
_entry.id   AF-M0HLP0-F1
#
_cell.length_a   1.000
_cell.length_b   1.000
_cell.length_c   1.000
_cell.angle_alpha   90.00
_cell.angle_beta   90.00
_cell.angle_gamma   90.00
#
_symmetry.space_group_name_H-M   'P 1'
#
loop_
_entity.id
_entity.type
_entity.pdbx_description
1 polymer ?
#
loop_
_entity_poly.entity_id
_entity_poly.type
_entity_poly.pdbx_seq_one_letter_code
_entity_poly.pdbx_strand_id
1 'polypeptide(L)'
;MDTTKYGTNTFFEVVEKDEVMVEFRRPDTGQLFILSVVPLLLIYHIYIREVPPTDLELTFSVVLYGLLVVASVIRGGIQSVYYLLVGGSLIAAFSSVLYLRSGDIVDLALLVVGVLMFFRGVQLRIRRSSQSS
;
A
#
# COMPACT_ATOMS: atom_id res chain seq x y z
N MET A 1 -66.14 -2.43 -1.26
CA MET A 1 -66.27 -2.04 -2.68
C MET A 1 -65.69 -0.63 -2.79
N ASP A 2 -64.61 -0.31 -3.48
CA ASP A 2 -63.69 -1.00 -4.40
C ASP A 2 -62.34 -0.26 -4.26
N THR A 3 -61.18 -0.91 -4.07
CA THR A 3 -60.33 -1.64 -5.03
C THR A 3 -59.97 -0.90 -6.32
N THR A 4 -58.82 -0.22 -6.31
CA THR A 4 -57.82 -0.18 -7.42
C THR A 4 -56.45 0.05 -6.77
N LYS A 5 -55.59 -0.96 -6.60
CA LYS A 5 -54.81 -1.77 -7.57
C LYS A 5 -53.56 -1.07 -8.11
N TYR A 6 -52.41 -1.58 -7.62
CA TYR A 6 -51.18 -1.97 -8.33
C TYR A 6 -50.41 -0.94 -9.18
N GLY A 7 -49.20 -0.62 -8.70
CA GLY A 7 -47.96 -1.15 -9.27
C GLY A 7 -47.38 -0.44 -10.49
N THR A 8 -46.27 0.30 -10.27
CA THR A 8 -45.21 0.72 -11.21
C THR A 8 -44.44 1.86 -10.51
N ASN A 9 -43.16 1.85 -10.15
CA ASN A 9 -41.95 1.10 -10.48
C ASN A 9 -41.00 1.29 -9.26
N THR A 10 -40.52 0.31 -8.49
CA THR A 10 -39.53 -0.72 -8.85
C THR A 10 -38.56 -0.31 -9.98
N PHE A 11 -38.04 0.93 -9.96
CA PHE A 11 -36.89 1.33 -10.79
C PHE A 11 -35.92 2.28 -10.08
N PHE A 12 -35.96 2.34 -8.75
CA PHE A 12 -34.86 2.85 -7.94
C PHE A 12 -34.33 1.71 -7.07
N GLU A 13 -34.17 0.55 -7.70
CA GLU A 13 -33.31 -0.51 -7.19
C GLU A 13 -31.89 -0.21 -7.72
N VAL A 14 -30.96 -0.11 -6.78
CA VAL A 14 -29.54 -0.41 -6.98
C VAL A 14 -28.74 0.53 -7.90
N VAL A 15 -28.61 1.80 -7.50
CA VAL A 15 -27.30 2.47 -7.64
C VAL A 15 -26.97 3.19 -6.33
N GLU A 16 -27.14 2.51 -5.20
CA GLU A 16 -26.25 2.77 -4.08
C GLU A 16 -24.91 2.16 -4.51
N LYS A 17 -24.17 2.93 -5.30
CA LYS A 17 -22.73 2.70 -5.45
C LYS A 17 -22.24 2.64 -4.02
N ASP A 18 -21.70 1.51 -3.61
CA ASP A 18 -20.83 1.41 -2.44
C ASP A 18 -19.71 2.45 -2.62
N GLU A 19 -19.99 3.70 -2.30
CA GLU A 19 -18.99 4.70 -2.05
C GLU A 19 -18.31 4.20 -0.79
N VAL A 20 -17.24 3.44 -0.99
CA VAL A 20 -16.31 3.11 0.07
C VAL A 20 -15.91 4.45 0.67
N MET A 21 -16.53 4.79 1.79
CA MET A 21 -16.30 6.04 2.51
C MET A 21 -14.85 6.00 2.98
N VAL A 22 -13.95 6.57 2.17
CA VAL A 22 -12.53 6.67 2.48
C VAL A 22 -12.40 7.69 3.59
N GLU A 23 -12.25 7.21 4.82
CA GLU A 23 -12.08 8.08 5.97
C GLU A 23 -10.64 8.61 5.99
N PHE A 24 -10.49 9.88 5.63
CA PHE A 24 -9.22 10.59 5.69
C PHE A 24 -8.83 10.87 7.15
N ARG A 25 -7.58 10.60 7.50
CA ARG A 25 -7.02 10.85 8.83
C ARG A 25 -5.70 11.60 8.69
N ARG A 26 -5.40 12.46 9.66
CA ARG A 26 -4.04 13.01 9.81
C ARG A 26 -3.04 11.87 10.05
N PRO A 27 -1.90 11.85 9.34
CA PRO A 27 -0.89 10.84 9.56
C PRO A 27 -0.32 10.94 10.98
N ASP A 28 -0.08 9.78 11.60
CA ASP A 28 0.56 9.72 12.92
C ASP A 28 2.08 9.90 12.84
N THR A 29 2.74 10.12 13.98
CA THR A 29 4.19 10.33 14.05
C THR A 29 4.99 9.16 13.46
N GLY A 30 4.49 7.93 13.60
CA GLY A 30 5.12 6.75 13.04
C GLY A 30 5.03 6.74 11.51
N GLN A 31 3.89 7.13 10.96
CA GLN A 31 3.68 7.28 9.52
C GLN A 31 4.55 8.38 8.92
N LEU A 32 4.73 9.49 9.63
CA LEU A 32 5.67 10.54 9.23
C LEU A 32 7.11 10.03 9.23
N PHE A 33 7.49 9.19 10.20
CA PHE A 33 8.81 8.56 10.20
C PHE A 33 8.99 7.61 9.01
N ILE A 34 7.99 6.79 8.68
CA ILE A 34 8.03 5.90 7.50
C ILE A 34 8.12 6.73 6.21
N LEU A 35 7.39 7.85 6.11
CA LEU A 35 7.47 8.76 4.97
C LEU A 35 8.88 9.35 4.80
N SER A 36 9.62 9.56 5.90
CA SER A 36 11.00 10.08 5.84
C SER A 36 12.02 9.06 5.32
N VAL A 37 11.70 7.76 5.29
CA VAL A 37 12.61 6.69 4.85
C VAL A 37 12.98 6.84 3.38
N VAL A 38 12.03 7.17 2.50
CA VAL A 38 12.31 7.28 1.06
C VAL A 38 13.25 8.45 0.74
N PRO A 39 13.02 9.69 1.25
CA PRO A 39 13.99 10.77 1.12
C PRO A 39 15.37 10.42 1.69
N LEU A 40 15.43 9.76 2.86
CA LEU A 40 16.70 9.34 3.46
C LEU A 40 17.45 8.34 2.60
N LEU A 41 16.75 7.39 1.96
CA LEU A 41 17.35 6.44 1.02
C LEU A 41 17.90 7.14 -0.23
N LEU A 42 17.18 8.12 -0.77
CA LEU A 42 17.67 8.92 -1.90
C LEU A 42 18.90 9.75 -1.53
N ILE A 43 18.89 10.37 -0.34
CA ILE A 43 20.06 11.09 0.19
C ILE A 43 21.24 10.13 0.37
N TYR A 44 21.01 8.94 0.92
CA TYR A 44 22.05 7.92 1.06
C TYR A 44 22.66 7.54 -0.30
N HIS A 45 21.83 7.31 -1.32
CA HIS A 45 22.30 6.94 -2.65
C HIS A 45 23.18 8.03 -3.29
N ILE A 46 22.73 9.28 -3.21
CA ILE A 46 23.41 10.42 -3.83
C ILE A 46 24.70 10.80 -3.06
N TYR A 47 24.64 10.85 -1.74
CA TYR A 47 25.70 11.46 -0.93
C TYR A 47 26.64 10.46 -0.24
N ILE A 48 26.21 9.20 -0.03
CA ILE A 48 27.02 8.19 0.65
C ILE A 48 27.51 7.13 -0.34
N ARG A 49 26.64 6.68 -1.24
CA ARG A 49 27.02 5.67 -2.24
C ARG A 49 27.75 6.29 -3.44
N GLU A 50 27.66 7.62 -3.62
CA GLU A 50 28.23 8.41 -4.73
C GLU A 50 27.85 7.90 -6.13
N VAL A 51 26.85 7.01 -6.22
CA VAL A 51 26.31 6.48 -7.46
C VAL A 51 24.92 7.09 -7.61
N PRO A 52 24.67 7.88 -8.68
CA PRO A 52 23.35 8.45 -8.88
C PRO A 52 22.34 7.32 -9.12
N PRO A 53 21.14 7.39 -8.51
CA PRO A 53 20.11 6.39 -8.74
C PRO A 53 19.73 6.36 -10.21
N THR A 54 19.51 5.16 -10.74
CA THR A 54 19.04 4.98 -12.12
C THR A 54 17.61 5.48 -12.27
N ASP A 55 17.18 5.80 -13.50
CA ASP A 55 15.81 6.24 -13.79
C ASP A 55 14.75 5.25 -13.27
N LEU A 56 15.06 3.95 -13.30
CA LEU A 56 14.20 2.89 -12.79
C LEU A 56 14.08 2.94 -11.25
N GLU A 57 15.19 3.11 -10.55
CA GLU A 57 15.23 3.24 -9.08
C GLU A 57 14.54 4.51 -8.61
N LEU A 58 14.73 5.61 -9.34
CA LEU A 58 14.06 6.88 -9.09
C LEU A 58 12.54 6.73 -9.27
N THR A 59 12.11 6.14 -10.39
CA THR A 59 10.69 5.89 -10.68
C THR A 59 10.06 5.01 -9.61
N PHE A 60 10.73 3.92 -9.23
CA PHE A 60 10.26 3.05 -8.15
C PHE A 60 10.15 3.79 -6.82
N SER A 61 11.16 4.59 -6.47
CA SER A 61 11.16 5.39 -5.24
C SER A 61 10.01 6.38 -5.21
N VAL A 62 9.71 7.03 -6.34
CA VAL A 62 8.57 7.95 -6.48
C VAL A 62 7.25 7.22 -6.34
N VAL A 63 7.08 6.06 -6.99
CA VAL A 63 5.86 5.24 -6.88
C VAL A 63 5.65 4.76 -5.45
N LEU A 64 6.72 4.25 -4.82
CA LEU A 64 6.70 3.79 -3.43
C LEU A 64 6.34 4.94 -2.48
N TYR A 65 6.92 6.12 -2.69
CA TYR A 65 6.60 7.32 -1.91
C TYR A 65 5.14 7.75 -2.08
N GLY A 66 4.64 7.78 -3.32
CA GLY A 66 3.24 8.08 -3.60
C GLY A 66 2.28 7.11 -2.90
N LEU A 67 2.58 5.80 -2.95
CA LEU A 67 1.82 4.77 -2.23
C LEU A 67 1.85 4.99 -0.72
N LEU A 68 3.01 5.33 -0.16
CA LEU A 68 3.17 5.64 1.26
C LEU A 68 2.37 6.87 1.69
N VAL A 69 2.41 7.94 0.90
CA VAL A 69 1.63 9.17 1.15
C VAL A 69 0.15 8.84 1.17
N VAL A 70 -0.36 8.17 0.13
CA VAL A 70 -1.77 7.76 0.05
C VAL A 70 -2.15 6.86 1.22
N ALA A 71 -1.32 5.87 1.56
CA ALA A 71 -1.59 4.97 2.67
C ALA A 71 -1.54 5.65 4.05
N SER A 72 -0.76 6.72 4.20
CA SER A 72 -0.65 7.49 5.44
C SER A 72 -1.88 8.36 5.72
N VAL A 73 -2.55 8.88 4.68
CA VAL A 73 -3.73 9.72 4.82
C VAL A 73 -5.03 8.94 4.94
N ILE A 74 -5.03 7.65 4.58
CA ILE A 74 -6.20 6.77 4.70
C ILE A 74 -6.18 6.06 6.06
N ARG A 75 -7.30 6.10 6.79
CA ARG A 75 -7.43 5.39 8.07
C ARG A 75 -7.21 3.88 7.88
N GLY A 76 -6.17 3.36 8.52
CA GLY A 76 -5.78 1.94 8.37
C GLY A 76 -5.15 1.59 7.02
N GLY A 77 -4.78 2.59 6.19
CA GLY A 77 -4.21 2.37 4.86
C GLY A 77 -2.94 1.51 4.90
N ILE A 78 -1.98 1.84 5.77
CA ILE A 78 -0.74 1.05 5.94
C ILE A 78 -1.02 -0.36 6.52
N GLN A 79 -2.10 -0.52 7.27
CA GLN A 79 -2.51 -1.81 7.84
C GLN A 79 -3.50 -2.56 6.94
N SER A 80 -3.81 -2.01 5.77
CA SER A 80 -4.71 -2.64 4.81
C SER A 80 -4.06 -3.91 4.26
N VAL A 81 -4.84 -4.99 4.20
CA VAL A 81 -4.40 -6.26 3.64
C VAL A 81 -3.87 -6.06 2.21
N TYR A 82 -4.54 -5.24 1.41
CA TYR A 82 -4.13 -4.95 0.04
C TYR A 82 -2.82 -4.17 -0.02
N TYR A 83 -2.64 -3.18 0.85
CA TYR A 83 -1.40 -2.41 0.93
C TYR A 83 -0.22 -3.30 1.32
N LEU A 84 -0.39 -4.14 2.34
CA LEU A 84 0.66 -5.04 2.81
C LEU A 84 1.03 -6.11 1.77
N LEU A 85 0.05 -6.64 1.04
CA LEU A 85 0.31 -7.61 -0.03
C LEU A 85 0.95 -6.93 -1.24
N VAL A 86 0.30 -5.91 -1.82
CA VAL A 86 0.78 -5.27 -3.05
C VAL A 86 2.08 -4.51 -2.81
N GLY A 87 2.13 -3.70 -1.75
CA GLY A 87 3.33 -2.97 -1.36
C GLY A 87 4.47 -3.91 -0.97
N GLY A 88 4.20 -4.93 -0.16
CA GLY A 88 5.20 -5.93 0.22
C GLY A 88 5.78 -6.68 -0.97
N SER A 89 4.93 -7.15 -1.89
CA SER A 89 5.36 -7.82 -3.13
C SER A 89 6.16 -6.89 -4.04
N LEU A 90 5.73 -5.64 -4.22
CA LEU A 90 6.42 -4.67 -5.07
C LEU A 90 7.82 -4.36 -4.51
N ILE A 91 7.92 -4.12 -3.20
CA ILE A 91 9.19 -3.89 -2.51
C ILE A 91 10.08 -5.13 -2.63
N ALA A 92 9.57 -6.32 -2.35
CA ALA A 92 10.35 -7.55 -2.41
C ALA A 92 10.88 -7.83 -3.83
N ALA A 93 10.04 -7.73 -4.85
CA ALA A 93 10.41 -7.97 -6.24
C ALA A 93 11.47 -6.97 -6.72
N PHE A 94 11.24 -5.68 -6.47
CA PHE A 94 12.17 -4.64 -6.91
C PHE A 94 13.51 -4.71 -6.17
N SER A 95 13.47 -4.87 -4.85
CA SER A 95 14.69 -4.99 -4.03
C SER A 95 15.47 -6.26 -4.35
N SER A 96 14.81 -7.34 -4.78
CA SER A 96 15.50 -8.54 -5.29
C SER A 96 16.30 -8.25 -6.55
N VAL A 97 15.71 -7.51 -7.50
CA VAL A 97 16.40 -7.11 -8.74
C VAL A 97 17.58 -6.19 -8.43
N LEU A 98 17.40 -5.22 -7.52
CA LEU A 98 18.47 -4.32 -7.10
C LEU A 98 19.59 -5.07 -6.40
N TYR A 99 19.27 -5.94 -5.43
CA TYR A 99 20.27 -6.73 -4.72
C TYR A 99 21.09 -7.61 -5.68
N LEU A 100 20.45 -8.26 -6.64
CA LEU A 100 21.15 -9.08 -7.64
C LEU A 100 22.06 -8.26 -8.57
N ARG A 101 21.73 -6.99 -8.82
CA ARG A 101 22.57 -6.08 -9.63
C ARG A 101 23.70 -5.44 -8.85
N SER A 102 23.42 -5.05 -7.62
CA SER A 102 24.22 -4.09 -6.87
C SER A 102 25.01 -4.75 -5.72
N GLY A 103 24.53 -5.89 -5.21
CA GLY A 103 25.10 -6.60 -4.06
C GLY A 103 25.00 -5.84 -2.74
N ASP A 104 24.20 -4.77 -2.66
CA ASP A 104 24.13 -3.89 -1.49
C ASP A 104 23.28 -4.47 -0.36
N ILE A 105 23.78 -4.35 0.87
CA ILE A 105 23.09 -4.76 2.09
C ILE A 105 21.81 -3.95 2.30
N VAL A 106 21.75 -2.69 1.84
CA VAL A 106 20.54 -1.87 1.94
C VAL A 106 19.40 -2.48 1.12
N ASP A 107 19.70 -2.95 -0.10
CA ASP A 107 18.72 -3.61 -0.96
C ASP A 107 18.26 -4.95 -0.36
N LEU A 108 19.17 -5.67 0.29
CA LEU A 108 18.83 -6.89 1.05
C LEU A 108 17.90 -6.58 2.23
N ALA A 109 18.15 -5.50 2.97
CA ALA A 109 17.30 -5.08 4.08
C ALA A 109 15.90 -4.70 3.59
N LEU A 110 15.80 -3.97 2.46
CA LEU A 110 14.53 -3.63 1.84
C LEU A 110 13.77 -4.86 1.35
N LEU A 111 14.46 -5.85 0.80
CA LEU A 111 13.88 -7.14 0.44
C LEU A 111 13.26 -7.82 1.67
N VAL A 112 14.00 -7.90 2.79
CA VAL A 112 13.49 -8.49 4.03
C VAL A 112 12.25 -7.76 4.53
N VAL A 113 12.25 -6.42 4.49
CA VAL A 113 11.08 -5.61 4.85
C VAL A 113 9.88 -5.94 3.95
N GLY A 114 10.07 -5.99 2.64
CA GLY A 114 9.01 -6.33 1.67
C GLY A 114 8.40 -7.71 1.93
N VAL A 115 9.25 -8.72 2.19
CA VAL A 115 8.83 -10.08 2.53
C VAL A 115 8.03 -10.10 3.84
N LEU A 116 8.50 -9.42 4.89
CA LEU A 116 7.79 -9.34 6.17
C LEU A 116 6.42 -8.67 6.02
N MET A 117 6.33 -7.59 5.24
CA MET A 117 5.07 -6.92 4.93
C MET A 117 4.10 -7.86 4.20
N PHE A 118 4.57 -8.59 3.19
CA PHE A 118 3.76 -9.56 2.47
C PHE A 118 3.22 -10.65 3.39
N PHE A 119 4.08 -11.28 4.20
CA PHE A 119 3.66 -12.30 5.17
C PHE A 119 2.65 -11.74 6.16
N ARG A 120 2.83 -10.51 6.62
CA ARG A 120 1.87 -9.85 7.50
C ARG A 120 0.52 -9.64 6.83
N GLY A 121 0.50 -9.26 5.56
CA GLY A 121 -0.71 -9.17 4.74
C GLY A 121 -1.44 -10.51 4.62
N VAL A 122 -0.70 -11.59 4.37
CA VAL A 122 -1.25 -12.96 4.31
C VAL A 122 -1.88 -13.36 5.66
N GLN A 123 -1.16 -13.16 6.76
CA GLN A 123 -1.67 -13.47 8.12
C GLN A 123 -2.98 -12.73 8.42
N LEU A 124 -3.07 -11.43 8.09
CA LEU A 124 -4.28 -10.64 8.31
C LEU A 124 -5.44 -11.11 7.43
N ARG A 125 -5.17 -11.54 6.19
CA ARG A 125 -6.20 -12.11 5.30
C ARG A 125 -6.79 -13.38 5.88
N ILE A 126 -5.94 -14.31 6.34
CA ILE A 126 -6.38 -15.59 6.94
C ILE A 126 -7.21 -15.34 8.20
N ARG A 127 -6.78 -14.41 9.06
CA ARG A 127 -7.49 -14.08 10.30
C ARG A 127 -8.88 -13.46 10.05
N ARG A 128 -9.04 -12.70 8.97
CA ARG A 128 -10.35 -12.15 8.58
C ARG A 128 -11.29 -13.25 8.06
N SER A 129 -10.79 -14.19 7.25
CA SER A 129 -11.61 -15.30 6.75
C SER A 129 -12.08 -16.25 7.86
N SER A 130 -11.33 -16.39 8.96
CA SER A 130 -11.73 -17.25 10.08
C SER A 130 -12.76 -16.61 11.02
N GLN A 131 -12.98 -15.29 10.95
CA GLN A 131 -13.95 -14.57 11.78
C GLN A 131 -15.32 -14.41 11.08
N SER A 132 -15.40 -14.72 9.79
CA SER A 132 -16.62 -14.65 8.99
C SER A 132 -17.36 -15.99 8.85
N SER A 133 -16.96 -17.01 9.60
CA SER A 133 -17.59 -18.34 9.68
C SER A 133 -18.07 -18.59 11.10
#